data_AF-D9SWK7-F1
#
_entry.id   AF-D9SWK7-F1
#
_cell.length_a   1.000
_cell.length_b   1.000
_cell.length_c   1.000
_cell.angle_alpha   90.00
_cell.angle_beta   90.00
_cell.angle_gamma   90.00
#
_symmetry.space_group_name_H-M   'P 1'
#
loop_
_entity.id
_entity.type
_entity.pdbx_description
1 polymer ?
#
loop_
_entity_poly.entity_id
_entity_poly.type
_entity_poly.pdbx_seq_one_letter_code
_entity_poly.pdbx_strand_id
1 'polypeptide(L)'
;MAINDKDLIKRIAENSLINVGNNYRIKTVMEKAMRGEKVTIVYLGASITEGIMVEEKECFTIKSYNYFSKNFGVGNNVKYVNAGVSGTDSVLGLIRADRDVLEYEPDIIFVEFAVNDTKNNLCRATFEALVAKMLTSKTKPIVILLFAVSEVGYTCQGQMKQIGIHYDLPMISIKEGIIPEINANQITWKDYSDDLGHPNNQGHSLITEMINHYFETAYKKAKDTGYKLSEKAFYGLQFQSMVMLDSLNANLDTTGGFKATETIAAMKNGWVRKAGASMESFLFNLQCRSLFVVYKESSNIKTGTVEVYVDGKMKLLLNGYNSMGWDNPVTKLVFDEQDAEIHTIEIKVPECDAEKEFTILGFGYCSL
;
A
#
# COMPACT_ATOMS: atom_id res chain seq x y z
N MET A 1 -25.66 -9.26 -14.54
CA MET A 1 -25.55 -9.36 -16.02
C MET A 1 -24.33 -8.54 -16.42
N ALA A 2 -23.67 -8.79 -17.55
CA ALA A 2 -22.55 -7.92 -17.96
C ALA A 2 -23.07 -6.49 -18.18
N ILE A 3 -22.44 -5.48 -17.56
CA ILE A 3 -22.79 -4.08 -17.77
C ILE A 3 -22.23 -3.70 -19.14
N ASN A 4 -23.09 -3.65 -20.14
CA ASN A 4 -22.72 -3.37 -21.54
C ASN A 4 -23.25 -2.02 -22.06
N ASP A 5 -24.01 -1.30 -21.23
CA ASP A 5 -24.51 0.04 -21.56
C ASP A 5 -23.34 1.04 -21.48
N LYS A 6 -22.95 1.56 -22.65
CA LYS A 6 -21.83 2.50 -22.80
C LYS A 6 -22.11 3.84 -22.12
N ASP A 7 -23.35 4.31 -22.12
CA ASP A 7 -23.70 5.59 -21.51
C ASP A 7 -23.67 5.50 -19.98
N LEU A 8 -24.11 4.35 -19.44
CA LEU A 8 -23.95 4.02 -18.02
C LEU A 8 -22.48 3.93 -17.61
N ILE A 9 -21.66 3.18 -18.34
CA ILE A 9 -20.21 3.05 -18.05
C ILE A 9 -19.51 4.40 -18.10
N LYS A 10 -19.82 5.22 -19.12
CA LYS A 10 -19.27 6.57 -19.25
C LYS A 10 -19.65 7.44 -18.06
N ARG A 11 -20.92 7.43 -17.64
CA ARG A 11 -21.40 8.18 -16.48
C ARG A 11 -20.72 7.73 -15.18
N ILE A 12 -20.55 6.42 -14.98
CA ILE A 12 -19.80 5.85 -13.84
C ILE A 12 -18.37 6.40 -13.83
N ALA A 13 -17.69 6.38 -14.98
CA ALA A 13 -16.32 6.86 -15.11
C ALA A 13 -16.21 8.37 -14.85
N GLU A 14 -17.12 9.18 -15.40
CA GLU A 14 -17.18 10.63 -15.18
C GLU A 14 -17.42 10.97 -13.70
N ASN A 15 -18.38 10.30 -13.05
CA ASN A 15 -18.69 10.52 -11.63
C ASN A 15 -17.56 10.09 -10.69
N SER A 16 -16.74 9.11 -11.10
CA SER A 16 -15.63 8.63 -10.28
C SER A 16 -14.51 9.66 -10.09
N LEU A 17 -14.34 10.61 -11.02
CA LEU A 17 -13.20 11.52 -11.03
C LEU A 17 -13.45 12.70 -10.08
N ILE A 18 -12.92 12.60 -8.85
CA ILE A 18 -13.07 13.66 -7.83
C ILE A 18 -12.26 14.89 -8.18
N ASN A 19 -11.01 14.70 -8.62
CA ASN A 19 -10.12 15.77 -9.01
C ASN A 19 -9.12 15.27 -10.06
N VAL A 20 -8.86 16.09 -11.07
CA VAL A 20 -7.75 15.87 -12.02
C VAL A 20 -6.40 16.20 -11.36
N GLY A 21 -6.41 17.05 -10.33
CA GLY A 21 -5.20 17.58 -9.71
C GLY A 21 -4.40 18.48 -10.65
N ASN A 22 -3.17 18.78 -10.23
CA ASN A 22 -2.17 19.41 -11.09
C ASN A 22 -1.70 18.40 -12.16
N ASN A 23 -1.94 18.71 -13.43
CA ASN A 23 -1.69 17.77 -14.51
C ASN A 23 -0.28 17.84 -15.10
N TYR A 24 0.62 18.69 -14.56
CA TYR A 24 1.95 18.88 -15.12
C TYR A 24 2.75 17.58 -15.22
N ARG A 25 2.78 16.79 -14.13
CA ARG A 25 3.54 15.53 -14.07
C ARG A 25 2.97 14.49 -15.03
N ILE A 26 1.65 14.24 -15.01
CA ILE A 26 1.03 13.22 -15.89
C ILE A 26 1.18 13.58 -17.37
N LYS A 27 1.01 14.85 -17.75
CA LYS A 27 1.20 15.28 -19.15
C LYS A 27 2.66 15.15 -19.58
N THR A 28 3.61 15.46 -18.69
CA THR A 28 5.03 15.24 -18.96
C THR A 28 5.36 13.76 -19.17
N VAL A 29 4.75 12.86 -18.39
CA VAL A 29 4.92 11.41 -18.57
C VAL A 29 4.26 10.91 -19.87
N MET A 30 3.07 11.40 -20.22
CA MET A 30 2.44 11.08 -21.51
C MET A 30 3.31 11.55 -22.69
N GLU A 31 3.85 12.77 -22.64
CA GLU A 31 4.77 13.29 -23.65
C GLU A 31 6.06 12.45 -23.73
N LYS A 32 6.60 12.02 -22.59
CA LYS A 32 7.75 11.10 -22.50
C LYS A 32 7.44 9.75 -23.17
N ALA A 33 6.29 9.16 -22.87
CA ALA A 33 5.84 7.91 -23.48
C ALA A 33 5.71 8.04 -25.01
N MET A 34 5.14 9.14 -25.50
CA MET A 34 4.93 9.39 -26.94
C MET A 34 6.25 9.59 -27.71
N ARG A 35 7.33 9.98 -27.02
CA ARG A 35 8.67 10.06 -27.60
C ARG A 35 9.42 8.72 -27.61
N GLY A 36 8.80 7.63 -27.14
CA GLY A 36 9.44 6.33 -27.03
C GLY A 36 10.42 6.20 -25.87
N GLU A 37 10.48 7.19 -24.97
CA GLU A 37 11.30 7.12 -23.77
C GLU A 37 10.68 6.15 -22.75
N LYS A 38 11.52 5.50 -21.93
CA LYS A 38 11.06 4.53 -20.93
C LYS A 38 10.13 5.18 -19.91
N VAL A 39 8.94 4.60 -19.72
CA VAL A 39 7.97 5.01 -18.70
C VAL A 39 7.68 3.83 -17.78
N THR A 40 7.73 4.01 -16.46
CA THR A 40 7.34 2.96 -15.51
C THR A 40 6.04 3.35 -14.79
N ILE A 41 5.06 2.45 -14.80
CA ILE A 41 3.80 2.57 -14.06
C ILE A 41 3.79 1.52 -12.94
N VAL A 42 3.67 1.98 -11.69
CA VAL A 42 3.56 1.13 -10.51
C VAL A 42 2.16 1.24 -9.91
N TYR A 43 1.59 0.12 -9.50
CA TYR A 43 0.34 0.05 -8.75
C TYR A 43 0.65 -0.44 -7.33
N LEU A 44 0.54 0.43 -6.34
CA LEU A 44 0.71 0.08 -4.93
C LEU A 44 -0.65 -0.02 -4.25
N GLY A 45 -0.89 -1.15 -3.58
CA GLY A 45 -2.08 -1.30 -2.77
C GLY A 45 -2.17 -2.66 -2.09
N ALA A 46 -3.39 -3.05 -1.75
CA ALA A 46 -3.68 -4.32 -1.09
C ALA A 46 -4.22 -5.38 -2.06
N SER A 47 -5.16 -6.22 -1.61
CA SER A 47 -5.70 -7.38 -2.35
C SER A 47 -6.40 -7.00 -3.66
N ILE A 48 -7.10 -5.86 -3.71
CA ILE A 48 -7.74 -5.38 -4.94
C ILE A 48 -6.69 -5.03 -5.99
N THR A 49 -5.58 -4.41 -5.57
CA THR A 49 -4.44 -4.09 -6.45
C THR A 49 -3.70 -5.35 -6.87
N GLU A 50 -3.52 -6.32 -5.97
CA GLU A 50 -2.94 -7.63 -6.28
C GLU A 50 -3.78 -8.38 -7.33
N GLY A 51 -5.10 -8.16 -7.35
CA GLY A 51 -6.02 -8.81 -8.29
C GLY A 51 -6.63 -10.10 -7.74
N ILE A 52 -6.82 -10.18 -6.41
CA ILE A 52 -7.51 -11.32 -5.79
C ILE A 52 -8.90 -11.50 -6.41
N MET A 53 -9.28 -12.76 -6.64
CA MET A 53 -10.52 -13.22 -7.29
C MET A 53 -10.58 -13.12 -8.82
N VAL A 54 -9.55 -12.58 -9.48
CA VAL A 54 -9.51 -12.51 -10.94
C VAL A 54 -8.20 -13.05 -11.51
N GLU A 55 -8.22 -13.46 -12.78
CA GLU A 55 -6.96 -13.71 -13.50
C GLU A 55 -6.20 -12.40 -13.70
N GLU A 56 -4.87 -12.46 -13.77
CA GLU A 56 -4.02 -11.27 -13.93
C GLU A 56 -4.51 -10.38 -15.08
N LYS A 57 -4.79 -10.96 -16.26
CA LYS A 57 -5.26 -10.25 -17.46
C LYS A 57 -6.58 -9.47 -17.25
N GLU A 58 -7.37 -9.88 -16.26
CA GLU A 58 -8.66 -9.27 -15.94
C GLU A 58 -8.54 -8.16 -14.91
N CYS A 59 -7.41 -8.06 -14.19
CA CYS A 59 -7.15 -7.07 -13.17
C CYS A 59 -7.08 -5.65 -13.77
N PHE A 60 -7.55 -4.67 -13.00
CA PHE A 60 -7.60 -3.26 -13.43
C PHE A 60 -6.20 -2.69 -13.66
N THR A 61 -5.20 -3.21 -12.94
CA THR A 61 -3.81 -2.76 -13.02
C THR A 61 -3.23 -3.02 -14.40
N ILE A 62 -3.27 -4.26 -14.89
CA ILE A 62 -2.79 -4.59 -16.24
C ILE A 62 -3.68 -3.99 -17.33
N LYS A 63 -5.01 -3.95 -17.14
CA LYS A 63 -5.93 -3.38 -18.13
C LYS A 63 -5.70 -1.89 -18.35
N SER A 64 -5.58 -1.11 -17.28
CA SER A 64 -5.30 0.32 -17.37
C SER A 64 -3.87 0.62 -17.86
N TYR A 65 -2.89 -0.22 -17.49
CA TYR A 65 -1.55 -0.16 -18.08
C TYR A 65 -1.59 -0.39 -19.60
N ASN A 66 -2.31 -1.41 -20.06
CA ASN A 66 -2.44 -1.72 -21.49
C ASN A 66 -3.11 -0.56 -22.23
N TYR A 67 -4.11 0.08 -21.63
CA TYR A 67 -4.71 1.29 -22.18
C TYR A 67 -3.68 2.42 -22.30
N PHE A 68 -2.92 2.71 -21.24
CA PHE A 68 -1.91 3.77 -21.28
C PHE A 68 -0.83 3.49 -22.33
N SER A 69 -0.29 2.26 -22.34
CA SER A 69 0.73 1.82 -23.29
C SER A 69 0.25 1.93 -24.74
N LYS A 70 -0.99 1.51 -25.03
CA LYS A 70 -1.58 1.60 -26.36
C LYS A 70 -1.80 3.04 -26.84
N ASN A 71 -2.25 3.93 -25.96
CA ASN A 71 -2.67 5.28 -26.35
C ASN A 71 -1.55 6.33 -26.28
N PHE A 72 -0.55 6.11 -25.43
CA PHE A 72 0.53 7.08 -25.18
C PHE A 72 1.92 6.50 -25.42
N GLY A 73 2.09 5.18 -25.40
CA GLY A 73 3.37 4.51 -25.61
C GLY A 73 3.74 4.33 -27.09
N VAL A 74 5.02 4.00 -27.31
CA VAL A 74 5.58 3.64 -28.62
C VAL A 74 6.38 2.35 -28.46
N GLY A 75 5.96 1.31 -29.19
CA GLY A 75 6.55 -0.02 -29.04
C GLY A 75 6.33 -0.58 -27.64
N ASN A 76 7.42 -0.95 -26.96
CA ASN A 76 7.39 -1.55 -25.62
C ASN A 76 8.08 -0.65 -24.57
N ASN A 77 7.98 0.68 -24.72
CA ASN A 77 8.66 1.63 -23.83
C ASN A 77 7.98 1.82 -22.46
N VAL A 78 6.74 1.35 -22.28
CA VAL A 78 6.04 1.43 -21.00
C VAL A 78 6.23 0.12 -20.23
N LYS A 79 6.67 0.21 -18.97
CA LYS A 79 6.85 -0.91 -18.04
C LYS A 79 5.72 -0.93 -17.02
N TYR A 80 5.18 -2.11 -16.80
CA TYR A 80 4.18 -2.43 -15.78
C TYR A 80 4.83 -3.00 -14.52
N VAL A 81 4.36 -2.57 -13.35
CA VAL A 81 4.71 -3.17 -12.05
C VAL A 81 3.45 -3.20 -11.17
N ASN A 82 3.07 -4.40 -10.73
CA ASN A 82 2.04 -4.58 -9.70
C ASN A 82 2.73 -4.83 -8.35
N ALA A 83 2.55 -3.90 -7.42
CA ALA A 83 3.04 -3.95 -6.05
C ALA A 83 1.88 -4.12 -5.04
N GLY A 84 0.79 -4.77 -5.46
CA GLY A 84 -0.32 -5.18 -4.60
C GLY A 84 0.07 -6.29 -3.64
N VAL A 85 -0.30 -6.17 -2.36
CA VAL A 85 -0.07 -7.22 -1.35
C VAL A 85 -1.30 -7.35 -0.46
N SER A 86 -1.96 -8.52 -0.48
CA SER A 86 -3.17 -8.80 0.30
C SER A 86 -2.98 -8.68 1.80
N GLY A 87 -4.04 -8.24 2.49
CA GLY A 87 -4.04 -8.09 3.94
C GLY A 87 -3.18 -6.94 4.47
N THR A 88 -2.76 -6.00 3.61
CA THR A 88 -1.86 -4.91 4.00
C THR A 88 -2.55 -3.56 4.03
N ASP A 89 -2.10 -2.70 4.93
CA ASP A 89 -2.47 -1.29 5.01
C ASP A 89 -1.34 -0.39 4.47
N SER A 90 -1.58 0.92 4.49
CA SER A 90 -0.60 1.91 4.07
C SER A 90 0.65 1.94 4.96
N VAL A 91 0.59 1.40 6.18
CA VAL A 91 1.77 1.28 7.06
C VAL A 91 2.75 0.29 6.48
N LEU A 92 2.30 -0.91 6.15
CA LEU A 92 3.17 -1.84 5.46
C LEU A 92 3.54 -1.36 4.05
N GLY A 93 2.62 -0.67 3.36
CA GLY A 93 2.89 0.00 2.09
C GLY A 93 4.06 0.99 2.17
N LEU A 94 4.15 1.78 3.24
CA LEU A 94 5.26 2.70 3.50
C LEU A 94 6.56 1.98 3.84
N ILE A 95 6.51 0.96 4.69
CA ILE A 95 7.70 0.16 5.03
C ILE A 95 8.34 -0.42 3.76
N ARG A 96 7.55 -1.02 2.88
CA ARG A 96 8.06 -1.67 1.65
C ARG A 96 8.21 -0.74 0.45
N ALA A 97 7.92 0.55 0.58
CA ALA A 97 7.83 1.47 -0.56
C ALA A 97 9.14 1.55 -1.36
N ASP A 98 10.30 1.53 -0.69
CA ASP A 98 11.59 1.60 -1.38
C ASP A 98 11.81 0.38 -2.27
N ARG A 99 11.62 -0.82 -1.71
CA ARG A 99 11.79 -2.12 -2.38
C ARG A 99 10.76 -2.36 -3.49
N ASP A 100 9.49 -2.12 -3.20
CA ASP A 100 8.40 -2.55 -4.09
C ASP A 100 7.98 -1.48 -5.11
N VAL A 101 8.38 -0.22 -4.89
CA VAL A 101 7.93 0.91 -5.72
C VAL A 101 9.12 1.72 -6.22
N LEU A 102 9.92 2.30 -5.32
CA LEU A 102 10.91 3.31 -5.70
C LEU A 102 12.14 2.71 -6.42
N GLU A 103 12.50 1.45 -6.15
CA GLU A 103 13.55 0.73 -6.88
C GLU A 103 13.26 0.65 -8.39
N TYR A 104 12.00 0.67 -8.79
CA TYR A 104 11.60 0.63 -10.19
C TYR A 104 11.66 1.97 -10.92
N GLU A 105 12.06 3.05 -10.23
CA GLU A 105 12.13 4.42 -10.76
C GLU A 105 10.81 4.82 -11.46
N PRO A 106 9.68 4.85 -10.72
CA PRO A 106 8.36 5.05 -11.32
C PRO A 106 8.18 6.45 -11.90
N ASP A 107 7.39 6.55 -12.96
CA ASP A 107 6.89 7.82 -13.50
C ASP A 107 5.43 8.07 -13.06
N ILE A 108 4.65 7.00 -12.93
CA ILE A 108 3.26 7.00 -12.46
C ILE A 108 3.13 6.00 -11.31
N ILE A 109 2.52 6.41 -10.21
CA ILE A 109 2.16 5.52 -9.11
C ILE A 109 0.67 5.65 -8.82
N PHE A 110 -0.07 4.54 -8.89
CA PHE A 110 -1.40 4.44 -8.32
C PHE A 110 -1.30 3.95 -6.88
N VAL A 111 -2.04 4.57 -5.96
CA VAL A 111 -2.08 4.17 -4.54
C VAL A 111 -3.52 3.87 -4.13
N GLU A 112 -3.76 2.65 -3.65
CA GLU A 112 -5.07 2.16 -3.22
C GLU A 112 -4.95 1.42 -1.88
N PHE A 113 -5.44 2.03 -0.80
CA PHE A 113 -5.55 1.42 0.54
C PHE A 113 -6.87 1.78 1.22
N ALA A 114 -7.86 2.28 0.48
CA ALA A 114 -8.99 2.98 1.07
C ALA A 114 -9.89 2.05 1.89
N VAL A 115 -9.95 0.76 1.54
CA VAL A 115 -10.71 -0.25 2.32
C VAL A 115 -9.85 -1.00 3.33
N ASN A 116 -8.52 -0.81 3.30
CA ASN A 116 -7.58 -1.54 4.15
C ASN A 116 -7.10 -0.72 5.35
N ASP A 117 -6.88 0.58 5.14
CA ASP A 117 -6.51 1.48 6.23
C ASP A 117 -7.64 1.63 7.24
N THR A 118 -7.26 1.89 8.48
CA THR A 118 -8.20 2.23 9.54
C THR A 118 -8.36 3.75 9.69
N LYS A 119 -9.51 4.18 10.23
CA LYS A 119 -9.83 5.61 10.44
C LYS A 119 -9.17 6.17 11.71
N ASN A 120 -7.87 5.93 11.89
CA ASN A 120 -7.09 6.40 13.04
C ASN A 120 -5.97 7.36 12.61
N ASN A 121 -5.32 8.01 13.58
CA ASN A 121 -4.26 8.99 13.31
C ASN A 121 -2.99 8.34 12.75
N LEU A 122 -2.69 7.09 13.11
CA LEU A 122 -1.52 6.38 12.60
C LEU A 122 -1.61 6.17 11.09
N CYS A 123 -2.72 5.62 10.58
CA CYS A 123 -2.95 5.44 9.15
C CYS A 123 -3.00 6.77 8.41
N ARG A 124 -3.57 7.84 9.01
CA ARG A 124 -3.56 9.19 8.41
C ARG A 124 -2.14 9.71 8.18
N ALA A 125 -1.32 9.72 9.24
CA ALA A 125 0.06 10.19 9.15
C ALA A 125 0.91 9.29 8.25
N THR A 126 0.69 7.98 8.30
CA THR A 126 1.45 7.02 7.50
C THR A 126 1.10 7.10 6.01
N PHE A 127 -0.19 7.18 5.66
CA PHE A 127 -0.61 7.36 4.28
C PHE A 127 -0.08 8.68 3.71
N GLU A 128 -0.07 9.75 4.51
CA GLU A 128 0.52 11.01 4.08
C GLU A 128 2.04 10.88 3.87
N ALA A 129 2.75 10.30 4.82
CA ALA A 129 4.18 10.03 4.72
C ALA A 129 4.53 9.19 3.48
N LEU A 130 3.72 8.18 3.15
CA LEU A 130 3.82 7.38 1.93
C LEU A 130 3.71 8.23 0.67
N VAL A 131 2.65 9.03 0.58
CA VAL A 131 2.43 9.93 -0.55
C VAL A 131 3.58 10.93 -0.69
N ALA A 132 4.01 11.56 0.41
CA ALA A 132 5.12 12.51 0.41
C ALA A 132 6.45 11.86 0.01
N LYS A 133 6.77 10.66 0.53
CA LYS A 133 7.96 9.89 0.17
C LYS A 133 7.99 9.61 -1.33
N MET A 134 6.87 9.21 -1.93
CA MET A 134 6.76 9.04 -3.38
C MET A 134 6.94 10.34 -4.16
N LEU A 135 6.24 11.41 -3.77
CA LEU A 135 6.29 12.69 -4.48
C LEU A 135 7.67 13.37 -4.45
N THR A 136 8.45 13.07 -3.41
CA THR A 136 9.83 13.57 -3.18
C THR A 136 10.92 12.60 -3.66
N SER A 137 10.55 11.40 -4.13
CA SER A 137 11.49 10.42 -4.63
C SER A 137 12.24 10.90 -5.89
N LYS A 138 13.34 10.19 -6.23
CA LYS A 138 14.28 10.54 -7.30
C LYS A 138 13.61 10.93 -8.62
N THR A 139 12.61 10.16 -9.06
CA THR A 139 11.92 10.36 -10.34
C THR A 139 10.80 11.39 -10.28
N LYS A 140 10.42 11.86 -9.09
CA LYS A 140 9.31 12.81 -8.87
C LYS A 140 8.03 12.38 -9.62
N PRO A 141 7.55 11.13 -9.42
CA PRO A 141 6.42 10.56 -10.13
C PRO A 141 5.14 11.36 -9.91
N ILE A 142 4.16 11.22 -10.81
CA ILE A 142 2.77 11.53 -10.45
C ILE A 142 2.23 10.42 -9.55
N VAL A 143 1.60 10.81 -8.44
CA VAL A 143 0.85 9.92 -7.55
C VAL A 143 -0.64 10.12 -7.79
N ILE A 144 -1.36 9.05 -8.11
CA ILE A 144 -2.80 9.04 -8.37
C ILE A 144 -3.47 8.23 -7.26
N LEU A 145 -4.41 8.82 -6.56
CA LEU A 145 -5.11 8.15 -5.46
C LEU A 145 -6.37 7.47 -6.00
N LEU A 146 -6.50 6.17 -5.72
CA LEU A 146 -7.70 5.38 -6.00
C LEU A 146 -8.39 5.03 -4.68
N PHE A 147 -9.69 5.28 -4.61
CA PHE A 147 -10.48 5.02 -3.41
C PHE A 147 -11.50 3.91 -3.64
N ALA A 148 -11.18 2.70 -3.18
CA ALA A 148 -12.12 1.60 -3.08
C ALA A 148 -13.18 1.81 -1.99
N VAL A 149 -14.22 1.00 -2.05
CA VAL A 149 -15.35 0.96 -1.11
C VAL A 149 -15.79 -0.49 -0.92
N SER A 150 -16.24 -0.83 0.29
CA SER A 150 -16.86 -2.13 0.59
C SER A 150 -18.40 -2.07 0.45
N GLU A 151 -19.08 -3.22 0.46
CA GLU A 151 -20.54 -3.30 0.35
C GLU A 151 -21.24 -2.51 1.46
N VAL A 152 -20.71 -2.63 2.69
CA VAL A 152 -21.18 -1.89 3.87
C VAL A 152 -20.79 -0.40 3.89
N GLY A 153 -20.21 0.12 2.80
CA GLY A 153 -19.83 1.52 2.65
C GLY A 153 -18.54 1.91 3.39
N TYR A 154 -17.73 0.94 3.82
CA TYR A 154 -16.45 1.23 4.45
C TYR A 154 -15.47 1.78 3.42
N THR A 155 -14.83 2.90 3.77
CA THR A 155 -13.73 3.51 3.03
C THR A 155 -13.07 4.59 3.89
N CYS A 156 -11.75 4.73 3.75
CA CYS A 156 -10.92 5.80 4.29
C CYS A 156 -10.76 6.97 3.30
N GLN A 157 -11.53 6.99 2.19
CA GLN A 157 -11.58 8.10 1.24
C GLN A 157 -11.67 9.47 1.93
N GLY A 158 -12.47 9.62 2.98
CA GLY A 158 -12.67 10.92 3.64
C GLY A 158 -11.37 11.55 4.17
N GLN A 159 -10.49 10.76 4.77
CA GLN A 159 -9.19 11.23 5.26
C GLN A 159 -8.15 11.32 4.15
N MET A 160 -8.09 10.32 3.26
CA MET A 160 -7.13 10.30 2.14
C MET A 160 -7.39 11.40 1.11
N LYS A 161 -8.65 11.80 0.93
CA LYS A 161 -9.05 12.93 0.08
C LYS A 161 -8.45 14.24 0.57
N GLN A 162 -8.29 14.45 1.88
CA GLN A 162 -7.67 15.67 2.39
C GLN A 162 -6.20 15.77 1.97
N ILE A 163 -5.48 14.64 2.00
CA ILE A 163 -4.10 14.54 1.49
C ILE A 163 -4.08 14.82 -0.02
N GLY A 164 -5.00 14.22 -0.78
CA GLY A 164 -5.10 14.48 -2.22
C GLY A 164 -5.40 15.94 -2.57
N ILE A 165 -6.27 16.62 -1.81
CA ILE A 165 -6.51 18.06 -1.97
C ILE A 165 -5.25 18.86 -1.63
N HIS A 166 -4.62 18.55 -0.49
CA HIS A 166 -3.47 19.29 0.04
C HIS A 166 -2.24 19.24 -0.88
N TYR A 167 -2.02 18.10 -1.55
CA TYR A 167 -0.93 17.93 -2.52
C TYR A 167 -1.37 18.12 -3.99
N ASP A 168 -2.60 18.59 -4.23
CA ASP A 168 -3.22 18.79 -5.55
C ASP A 168 -3.09 17.56 -6.47
N LEU A 169 -3.43 16.40 -5.94
CA LEU A 169 -3.30 15.10 -6.60
C LEU A 169 -4.55 14.70 -7.37
N PRO A 170 -4.39 13.93 -8.46
CA PRO A 170 -5.47 13.19 -9.07
C PRO A 170 -6.13 12.23 -8.07
N MET A 171 -7.46 12.21 -8.07
CA MET A 171 -8.26 11.38 -7.17
C MET A 171 -9.42 10.74 -7.92
N ILE A 172 -9.47 9.41 -7.88
CA ILE A 172 -10.52 8.59 -8.49
C ILE A 172 -11.23 7.82 -7.36
N SER A 173 -12.56 7.88 -7.32
CA SER A 173 -13.37 7.19 -6.34
C SER A 173 -14.30 6.19 -7.00
N ILE A 174 -14.11 4.93 -6.63
CA ILE A 174 -15.01 3.85 -7.04
C ILE A 174 -16.39 4.10 -6.42
N LYS A 175 -16.43 4.59 -5.18
CA LYS A 175 -17.66 4.94 -4.47
C LYS A 175 -18.50 5.94 -5.25
N GLU A 176 -17.92 7.06 -5.67
CA GLU A 176 -18.65 8.10 -6.41
C GLU A 176 -19.09 7.59 -7.80
N GLY A 177 -18.36 6.65 -8.39
CA GLY A 177 -18.75 6.02 -9.64
C GLY A 177 -19.93 5.06 -9.52
N ILE A 178 -19.92 4.13 -8.56
CA ILE A 178 -20.89 3.01 -8.54
C ILE A 178 -22.10 3.22 -7.63
N ILE A 179 -21.95 3.91 -6.50
CA ILE A 179 -23.03 4.01 -5.49
C ILE A 179 -24.25 4.79 -6.01
N PRO A 180 -24.12 5.89 -6.77
CA PRO A 180 -25.27 6.56 -7.36
C PRO A 180 -26.09 5.64 -8.29
N GLU A 181 -25.40 4.79 -9.07
CA GLU A 181 -26.04 3.86 -9.99
C GLU A 181 -26.71 2.68 -9.27
N ILE A 182 -26.14 2.23 -8.14
CA ILE A 182 -26.80 1.26 -7.24
C ILE A 182 -28.07 1.86 -6.66
N ASN A 183 -28.01 3.08 -6.13
CA ASN A 183 -29.18 3.77 -5.56
C ASN A 183 -30.29 4.02 -6.59
N ALA A 184 -29.92 4.20 -7.87
CA ALA A 184 -30.84 4.35 -8.99
C ALA A 184 -31.31 3.02 -9.59
N ASN A 185 -30.97 1.88 -8.97
CA ASN A 185 -31.25 0.53 -9.45
C ASN A 185 -30.76 0.25 -10.89
N GLN A 186 -29.72 0.94 -11.35
CA GLN A 186 -29.12 0.72 -12.67
C GLN A 186 -28.13 -0.46 -12.66
N ILE A 187 -27.47 -0.67 -11.52
CA ILE A 187 -26.60 -1.82 -11.24
C ILE A 187 -26.86 -2.30 -9.82
N THR A 188 -26.38 -3.49 -9.49
CA THR A 188 -26.35 -4.02 -8.12
C THR A 188 -24.91 -4.15 -7.63
N TRP A 189 -24.73 -4.31 -6.31
CA TRP A 189 -23.40 -4.62 -5.76
C TRP A 189 -22.76 -5.84 -6.44
N LYS A 190 -23.58 -6.86 -6.73
CA LYS A 190 -23.15 -8.09 -7.40
C LYS A 190 -22.65 -7.89 -8.84
N ASP A 191 -23.06 -6.81 -9.51
CA ASP A 191 -22.50 -6.47 -10.82
C ASP A 191 -21.07 -5.90 -10.70
N TYR A 192 -20.65 -5.45 -9.50
CA TYR A 192 -19.30 -4.96 -9.21
C TYR A 192 -18.42 -5.99 -8.46
N SER A 193 -18.95 -6.65 -7.43
CA SER A 193 -18.20 -7.55 -6.53
C SER A 193 -19.05 -8.74 -6.10
N ASP A 194 -18.43 -9.91 -5.99
CA ASP A 194 -19.10 -11.14 -5.53
C ASP A 194 -19.00 -11.36 -4.00
N ASP A 195 -18.27 -10.50 -3.30
CA ASP A 195 -18.12 -10.52 -1.85
C ASP A 195 -18.25 -9.10 -1.25
N LEU A 196 -17.74 -8.87 -0.04
CA LEU A 196 -17.88 -7.58 0.63
C LEU A 196 -16.98 -6.47 0.07
N GLY A 197 -16.03 -6.73 -0.83
CA GLY A 197 -15.09 -5.68 -1.27
C GLY A 197 -14.17 -5.96 -2.46
N HIS A 198 -13.97 -7.21 -2.89
CA HIS A 198 -13.11 -7.55 -4.02
C HIS A 198 -13.91 -7.46 -5.33
N PRO A 199 -13.53 -6.56 -6.26
CA PRO A 199 -14.22 -6.46 -7.54
C PRO A 199 -14.11 -7.78 -8.31
N ASN A 200 -15.19 -8.19 -8.98
CA ASN A 200 -15.14 -9.28 -9.95
C ASN A 200 -14.63 -8.76 -11.32
N ASN A 201 -14.64 -9.59 -12.36
CA ASN A 201 -14.18 -9.20 -13.69
C ASN A 201 -14.85 -7.92 -14.22
N GLN A 202 -16.15 -7.73 -13.95
CA GLN A 202 -16.88 -6.54 -14.34
C GLN A 202 -16.47 -5.33 -13.49
N GLY A 203 -16.34 -5.49 -12.18
CA GLY A 203 -15.84 -4.44 -11.29
C GLY A 203 -14.44 -3.95 -11.66
N HIS A 204 -13.49 -4.86 -11.94
CA HIS A 204 -12.17 -4.50 -12.45
C HIS A 204 -12.22 -3.77 -13.79
N SER A 205 -13.18 -4.12 -14.65
CA SER A 205 -13.39 -3.41 -15.93
C SER A 205 -13.95 -2.00 -15.70
N LEU A 206 -14.88 -1.81 -14.74
CA LEU A 206 -15.35 -0.47 -14.36
C LEU A 206 -14.22 0.40 -13.79
N ILE A 207 -13.38 -0.14 -12.90
CA ILE A 207 -12.22 0.58 -12.35
C ILE A 207 -11.25 1.00 -13.48
N THR A 208 -11.06 0.12 -14.47
CA THR A 208 -10.25 0.43 -15.66
C THR A 208 -10.82 1.64 -16.41
N GLU A 209 -12.14 1.67 -16.66
CA GLU A 209 -12.78 2.80 -17.36
C GLU A 209 -12.68 4.12 -16.57
N MET A 210 -12.77 4.07 -15.24
CA MET A 210 -12.54 5.23 -14.37
C MET A 210 -11.11 5.79 -14.53
N ILE A 211 -10.09 4.91 -14.57
CA ILE A 211 -8.69 5.30 -14.79
C ILE A 211 -8.47 5.82 -16.21
N ASN A 212 -9.04 5.16 -17.22
CA ASN A 212 -8.95 5.60 -18.62
C ASN A 212 -9.56 6.99 -18.77
N HIS A 213 -10.71 7.24 -18.14
CA HIS A 213 -11.36 8.56 -18.13
C HIS A 213 -10.46 9.64 -17.52
N TYR A 214 -9.76 9.34 -16.42
CA TYR A 214 -8.75 10.26 -15.87
C TYR A 214 -7.65 10.56 -16.89
N PHE A 215 -7.06 9.55 -17.53
CA PHE A 215 -6.01 9.75 -18.53
C PHE A 215 -6.49 10.62 -19.70
N GLU A 216 -7.67 10.35 -20.25
CA GLU A 216 -8.24 11.14 -21.33
C GLU A 216 -8.49 12.59 -20.91
N THR A 217 -9.03 12.79 -19.71
CA THR A 217 -9.35 14.12 -19.18
C THR A 217 -8.08 14.94 -18.96
N ALA A 218 -7.06 14.34 -18.34
CA ALA A 218 -5.76 14.98 -18.15
C ALA A 218 -5.10 15.32 -19.49
N TYR A 219 -5.17 14.43 -20.49
CA TYR A 219 -4.61 14.66 -21.82
C TYR A 219 -5.27 15.85 -22.53
N LYS A 220 -6.60 15.93 -22.52
CA LYS A 220 -7.40 16.98 -23.18
C LYS A 220 -7.26 18.36 -22.51
N LYS A 221 -7.01 18.41 -21.19
CA LYS A 221 -6.86 19.67 -20.44
C LYS A 221 -5.57 20.41 -20.81
N ALA A 222 -5.56 21.74 -20.80
CA ALA A 222 -4.33 22.52 -20.94
C ALA A 222 -3.29 22.11 -19.87
N LYS A 223 -2.01 22.07 -20.23
CA LYS A 223 -0.93 21.68 -19.32
C LYS A 223 -0.70 22.79 -18.29
N ASP A 224 -0.69 22.44 -17.02
CA ASP A 224 -0.30 23.35 -15.94
C ASP A 224 1.19 23.71 -16.06
N THR A 225 1.61 24.85 -15.53
CA THR A 225 2.98 25.38 -15.74
C THR A 225 4.05 24.62 -14.95
N GLY A 226 3.67 23.85 -13.95
CA GLY A 226 4.57 23.10 -13.07
C GLY A 226 3.82 22.46 -11.91
N TYR A 227 4.49 21.57 -11.17
CA TYR A 227 4.01 21.02 -9.91
C TYR A 227 4.85 21.56 -8.74
N LYS A 228 4.19 22.16 -7.74
CA LYS A 228 4.83 22.61 -6.51
C LYS A 228 4.35 21.77 -5.34
N LEU A 229 5.26 21.01 -4.73
CA LEU A 229 4.96 20.24 -3.54
C LEU A 229 4.77 21.16 -2.34
N SER A 230 3.74 20.91 -1.53
CA SER A 230 3.59 21.56 -0.23
C SER A 230 4.67 21.07 0.73
N GLU A 231 5.36 21.99 1.40
CA GLU A 231 6.39 21.67 2.40
C GLU A 231 5.81 21.34 3.78
N LYS A 232 4.51 21.58 3.99
CA LYS A 232 3.82 21.32 5.25
C LYS A 232 3.02 20.04 5.17
N ALA A 233 3.00 19.28 6.26
CA ALA A 233 2.08 18.16 6.42
C ALA A 233 0.63 18.65 6.61
N PHE A 234 -0.34 17.83 6.22
CA PHE A 234 -1.75 17.98 6.59
C PHE A 234 -2.06 17.24 7.91
N TYR A 235 -1.63 15.98 8.03
CA TYR A 235 -1.72 15.13 9.22
C TYR A 235 -0.37 14.92 9.91
N GLY A 236 0.67 14.56 9.17
CA GLY A 236 2.00 14.29 9.72
C GLY A 236 2.95 13.63 8.74
N LEU A 237 4.23 14.02 8.80
CA LEU A 237 5.32 13.48 7.97
C LEU A 237 6.38 12.76 8.82
N GLN A 238 6.09 12.43 10.08
CA GLN A 238 7.05 11.79 10.98
C GLN A 238 7.53 10.41 10.49
N PHE A 239 6.80 9.77 9.58
CA PHE A 239 7.18 8.48 9.00
C PHE A 239 7.76 8.60 7.59
N GLN A 240 7.93 9.79 7.02
CA GLN A 240 8.31 9.96 5.60
C GLN A 240 9.65 9.29 5.27
N SER A 241 10.58 9.25 6.23
CA SER A 241 11.90 8.64 6.07
C SER A 241 11.90 7.13 6.36
N MET A 242 10.74 6.47 6.42
CA MET A 242 10.65 5.04 6.76
C MET A 242 11.58 4.20 5.87
N VAL A 243 12.35 3.33 6.52
CA VAL A 243 13.22 2.33 5.88
C VAL A 243 12.84 0.95 6.42
N MET A 244 12.82 -0.03 5.52
CA MET A 244 12.62 -1.43 5.87
C MET A 244 13.92 -2.07 6.39
N LEU A 245 13.81 -2.79 7.50
CA LEU A 245 14.85 -3.65 8.04
C LEU A 245 14.39 -5.11 7.98
N ASP A 246 15.18 -5.99 7.37
CA ASP A 246 14.90 -7.42 7.23
C ASP A 246 16.17 -8.26 7.43
N SER A 247 16.08 -9.58 7.20
CA SER A 247 17.22 -10.48 7.43
C SER A 247 18.39 -10.32 6.47
N LEU A 248 18.28 -9.50 5.42
CA LEU A 248 19.37 -9.21 4.50
C LEU A 248 20.15 -7.94 4.87
N ASN A 249 19.54 -7.01 5.60
CA ASN A 249 20.14 -5.70 5.89
C ASN A 249 20.22 -5.37 7.39
N ALA A 250 19.67 -6.21 8.27
CA ALA A 250 19.77 -6.02 9.71
C ALA A 250 21.16 -6.31 10.25
N ASN A 251 21.68 -5.40 11.09
CA ASN A 251 22.82 -5.66 11.94
C ASN A 251 22.31 -6.05 13.34
N LEU A 252 22.41 -7.33 13.70
CA LEU A 252 21.82 -7.89 14.91
C LEU A 252 22.90 -8.39 15.87
N ASP A 253 22.72 -8.17 17.17
CA ASP A 253 23.64 -8.65 18.19
C ASP A 253 23.46 -10.15 18.43
N THR A 254 22.20 -10.60 18.55
CA THR A 254 21.81 -12.01 18.57
C THR A 254 20.39 -12.18 18.04
N THR A 255 20.11 -13.29 17.36
CA THR A 255 18.74 -13.67 16.97
C THR A 255 18.12 -14.68 17.93
N GLY A 256 18.87 -15.12 18.95
CA GLY A 256 18.44 -16.15 19.90
C GLY A 256 17.89 -17.40 19.20
N GLY A 257 16.65 -17.77 19.51
CA GLY A 257 15.97 -18.91 18.88
C GLY A 257 15.50 -18.69 17.43
N PHE A 258 15.55 -17.46 16.91
CA PHE A 258 15.09 -17.12 15.57
C PHE A 258 16.19 -17.38 14.53
N LYS A 259 15.80 -17.94 13.39
CA LYS A 259 16.71 -18.19 12.25
C LYS A 259 16.24 -17.42 11.04
N ALA A 260 17.17 -16.73 10.38
CA ALA A 260 16.92 -16.08 9.10
C ALA A 260 16.51 -17.13 8.07
N THR A 261 15.41 -16.89 7.36
CA THR A 261 14.86 -17.81 6.35
C THR A 261 13.91 -17.05 5.41
N GLU A 262 13.57 -17.69 4.29
CA GLU A 262 12.41 -17.29 3.51
C GLU A 262 11.13 -17.52 4.35
N THR A 263 10.22 -16.53 4.37
CA THR A 263 8.99 -16.57 5.18
C THR A 263 7.72 -16.61 4.31
N ILE A 264 7.13 -15.46 3.96
CA ILE A 264 5.93 -15.37 3.11
C ILE A 264 6.21 -14.55 1.86
N ALA A 265 5.42 -14.75 0.80
CA ALA A 265 5.63 -14.10 -0.50
C ALA A 265 5.71 -12.56 -0.42
N ALA A 266 4.88 -11.95 0.43
CA ALA A 266 4.86 -10.50 0.69
C ALA A 266 6.16 -9.95 1.29
N MET A 267 6.82 -10.76 2.14
CA MET A 267 7.90 -10.37 3.03
C MET A 267 8.92 -11.51 3.11
N LYS A 268 9.57 -11.83 1.98
CA LYS A 268 10.37 -13.06 1.87
C LYS A 268 11.47 -13.15 2.92
N ASN A 269 12.15 -12.06 3.22
CA ASN A 269 13.28 -12.09 4.14
C ASN A 269 12.79 -11.81 5.56
N GLY A 270 12.89 -12.79 6.45
CA GLY A 270 12.56 -12.60 7.85
C GLY A 270 13.27 -13.60 8.73
N TRP A 271 12.71 -13.82 9.92
CA TRP A 271 13.20 -14.80 10.88
C TRP A 271 12.07 -15.64 11.44
N VAL A 272 12.30 -16.94 11.53
CA VAL A 272 11.37 -17.90 12.12
C VAL A 272 11.99 -18.52 13.35
N ARG A 273 11.27 -18.49 14.46
CA ARG A 273 11.53 -19.34 15.62
C ARG A 273 10.63 -20.56 15.55
N LYS A 274 11.22 -21.75 15.59
CA LYS A 274 10.48 -23.02 15.67
C LYS A 274 10.17 -23.38 17.13
N ALA A 275 9.18 -24.25 17.34
CA ALA A 275 8.88 -24.85 18.64
C ALA A 275 10.14 -25.45 19.29
N GLY A 276 10.34 -25.24 20.59
CA GLY A 276 11.46 -25.78 21.35
C GLY A 276 12.83 -25.17 21.01
N ALA A 277 12.88 -24.12 20.19
CA ALA A 277 14.10 -23.38 19.94
C ALA A 277 14.57 -22.61 21.18
N SER A 278 15.81 -22.10 21.16
CA SER A 278 16.38 -21.30 22.24
C SER A 278 15.42 -20.20 22.73
N MET A 279 15.41 -20.00 24.05
CA MET A 279 14.69 -18.92 24.73
C MET A 279 15.55 -17.64 24.86
N GLU A 280 16.78 -17.67 24.34
CA GLU A 280 17.60 -16.47 24.20
C GLU A 280 16.86 -15.42 23.35
N SER A 281 17.00 -14.16 23.75
CA SER A 281 16.28 -13.04 23.14
C SER A 281 16.83 -12.71 21.75
N PHE A 282 15.98 -12.16 20.90
CA PHE A 282 16.41 -11.46 19.69
C PHE A 282 16.75 -10.02 20.09
N LEU A 283 17.99 -9.60 19.87
CA LEU A 283 18.53 -8.35 20.41
C LEU A 283 19.33 -7.59 19.36
N PHE A 284 19.09 -6.28 19.29
CA PHE A 284 19.88 -5.36 18.48
C PHE A 284 19.76 -3.92 18.98
N ASN A 285 20.75 -3.10 18.64
CA ASN A 285 20.71 -1.66 18.86
C ASN A 285 20.40 -0.93 17.55
N LEU A 286 19.49 0.05 17.60
CA LEU A 286 19.09 0.82 16.43
C LEU A 286 18.96 2.30 16.76
N GLN A 287 19.63 3.15 15.98
CA GLN A 287 19.41 4.59 16.05
C GLN A 287 18.15 4.95 15.25
N CYS A 288 17.07 5.27 15.95
CA CYS A 288 15.79 5.62 15.34
C CYS A 288 14.91 6.44 16.29
N ARG A 289 13.96 7.19 15.73
CA ARG A 289 12.90 7.86 16.50
C ARG A 289 11.60 7.07 16.52
N SER A 290 11.36 6.26 15.51
CA SER A 290 10.13 5.46 15.41
C SER A 290 10.48 4.07 14.90
N LEU A 291 9.82 3.05 15.46
CA LEU A 291 10.01 1.66 15.09
C LEU A 291 8.66 0.95 14.96
N PHE A 292 8.53 0.20 13.88
CA PHE A 292 7.45 -0.73 13.61
C PHE A 292 8.01 -2.15 13.53
N VAL A 293 7.24 -3.12 14.01
CA VAL A 293 7.49 -4.54 13.80
C VAL A 293 6.45 -5.10 12.86
N VAL A 294 6.90 -5.92 11.90
CA VAL A 294 6.05 -6.67 10.99
C VAL A 294 6.21 -8.15 11.34
N TYR A 295 5.11 -8.83 11.62
CA TYR A 295 5.10 -10.25 11.99
C TYR A 295 3.99 -11.00 11.25
N LYS A 296 4.09 -12.33 11.22
CA LYS A 296 3.09 -13.18 10.57
C LYS A 296 1.95 -13.50 11.52
N GLU A 297 0.71 -13.25 11.09
CA GLU A 297 -0.49 -13.67 11.79
C GLU A 297 -1.10 -14.92 11.11
N SER A 298 -1.36 -15.96 11.90
CA SER A 298 -1.77 -17.28 11.42
C SER A 298 -2.92 -17.86 12.25
N SER A 299 -3.78 -18.65 11.62
CA SER A 299 -4.80 -19.46 12.32
C SER A 299 -4.24 -20.77 12.89
N ASN A 300 -2.94 -21.04 12.73
CA ASN A 300 -2.29 -22.17 13.35
C ASN A 300 -2.14 -21.96 14.87
N ILE A 301 -2.81 -22.79 15.67
CA ILE A 301 -2.77 -22.75 17.15
C ILE A 301 -1.36 -22.97 17.75
N LYS A 302 -0.41 -23.46 16.94
CA LYS A 302 1.01 -23.58 17.32
C LYS A 302 1.77 -22.25 17.22
N THR A 303 1.14 -21.19 16.72
CA THR A 303 1.74 -19.85 16.67
C THR A 303 1.60 -19.18 18.02
N GLY A 304 2.71 -18.68 18.55
CA GLY A 304 2.80 -18.10 19.88
C GLY A 304 2.76 -16.59 19.90
N THR A 305 3.19 -16.06 21.03
CA THR A 305 3.34 -14.64 21.30
C THR A 305 4.82 -14.26 21.47
N VAL A 306 5.12 -12.98 21.31
CA VAL A 306 6.42 -12.41 21.70
C VAL A 306 6.21 -11.07 22.41
N GLU A 307 7.07 -10.79 23.37
CA GLU A 307 7.13 -9.51 24.07
C GLU A 307 8.23 -8.65 23.43
N VAL A 308 7.92 -7.40 23.13
CA VAL A 308 8.88 -6.44 22.57
C VAL A 308 9.22 -5.41 23.64
N TYR A 309 10.51 -5.30 23.96
CA TYR A 309 11.07 -4.36 24.92
C TYR A 309 11.93 -3.33 24.19
N VAL A 310 11.89 -2.10 24.70
CA VAL A 310 12.73 -0.98 24.26
C VAL A 310 13.37 -0.38 25.51
N ASP A 311 14.70 -0.38 25.55
CA ASP A 311 15.50 0.10 26.68
C ASP A 311 15.07 -0.53 28.01
N GLY A 312 14.86 -1.85 27.98
CA GLY A 312 14.43 -2.64 29.14
C GLY A 312 12.97 -2.48 29.56
N LYS A 313 12.17 -1.69 28.85
CA LYS A 313 10.73 -1.50 29.12
C LYS A 313 9.89 -2.22 28.08
N MET A 314 8.96 -3.07 28.53
CA MET A 314 8.02 -3.74 27.64
C MET A 314 7.11 -2.70 26.96
N LYS A 315 7.05 -2.73 25.63
CA LYS A 315 6.20 -1.86 24.81
C LYS A 315 4.99 -2.60 24.25
N LEU A 316 5.18 -3.85 23.80
CA LEU A 316 4.12 -4.63 23.13
C LEU A 316 4.16 -6.11 23.55
N LEU A 317 2.98 -6.74 23.53
CA LEU A 317 2.82 -8.19 23.39
C LEU A 317 2.22 -8.45 22.01
N LEU A 318 2.99 -9.09 21.13
CA LEU A 318 2.53 -9.46 19.79
C LEU A 318 1.96 -10.88 19.84
N ASN A 319 0.74 -11.06 19.34
CA ASN A 319 0.14 -12.38 19.19
C ASN A 319 0.13 -12.79 17.72
N GLY A 320 0.88 -13.84 17.39
CA GLY A 320 0.92 -14.39 16.04
C GLY A 320 -0.28 -15.28 15.71
N TYR A 321 -1.05 -15.71 16.71
CA TYR A 321 -2.26 -16.51 16.50
C TYR A 321 -3.52 -15.62 16.41
N ASN A 322 -4.29 -15.82 15.35
CA ASN A 322 -5.63 -15.28 15.17
C ASN A 322 -6.46 -16.31 14.40
N SER A 323 -7.66 -16.65 14.87
CA SER A 323 -8.53 -17.64 14.22
C SER A 323 -8.93 -17.26 12.79
N MET A 324 -8.85 -15.96 12.43
CA MET A 324 -9.10 -15.43 11.08
C MET A 324 -7.81 -15.19 10.28
N GLY A 325 -6.63 -15.43 10.88
CA GLY A 325 -5.33 -15.23 10.24
C GLY A 325 -5.05 -16.29 9.19
N TRP A 326 -4.35 -15.90 8.12
CA TRP A 326 -4.07 -16.76 6.97
C TRP A 326 -2.61 -16.70 6.53
N ASP A 327 -1.70 -16.47 7.48
CA ASP A 327 -0.28 -16.18 7.25
C ASP A 327 -0.04 -14.78 6.64
N ASN A 328 -0.95 -13.84 6.92
CA ASN A 328 -0.85 -12.45 6.51
C ASN A 328 0.18 -11.66 7.35
N PRO A 329 0.83 -10.65 6.76
CA PRO A 329 1.66 -9.73 7.53
C PRO A 329 0.78 -8.81 8.39
N VAL A 330 1.23 -8.53 9.62
CA VAL A 330 0.63 -7.56 10.52
C VAL A 330 1.71 -6.60 11.00
N THR A 331 1.39 -5.31 10.96
CA THR A 331 2.29 -4.24 11.37
C THR A 331 1.84 -3.65 12.71
N LYS A 332 2.78 -3.41 13.63
CA LYS A 332 2.53 -2.72 14.90
C LYS A 332 3.58 -1.64 15.15
N LEU A 333 3.13 -0.46 15.55
CA LEU A 333 3.99 0.60 16.05
C LEU A 333 4.52 0.21 17.44
N VAL A 334 5.83 0.12 17.60
CA VAL A 334 6.51 -0.15 18.86
C VAL A 334 6.67 1.14 19.67
N PHE A 335 7.14 2.21 19.01
CA PHE A 335 7.24 3.56 19.57
C PHE A 335 7.36 4.60 18.45
N ASP A 336 7.02 5.85 18.79
CA ASP A 336 7.16 7.04 17.96
C ASP A 336 7.56 8.20 18.88
N GLU A 337 8.84 8.54 18.88
CA GLU A 337 9.44 9.58 19.73
C GLU A 337 9.78 10.82 18.88
N GLN A 338 10.07 11.94 19.56
CA GLN A 338 10.35 13.20 18.89
C GLN A 338 11.72 13.19 18.18
N ASP A 339 12.74 12.72 18.88
CA ASP A 339 14.13 12.74 18.44
C ASP A 339 14.65 11.31 18.25
N ALA A 340 15.62 11.14 17.34
CA ALA A 340 16.22 9.84 17.10
C ALA A 340 17.33 9.55 18.11
N GLU A 341 17.15 8.49 18.89
CA GLU A 341 18.13 8.00 19.87
C GLU A 341 18.56 6.57 19.54
N ILE A 342 19.64 6.10 20.17
CA ILE A 342 20.04 4.69 20.09
C ILE A 342 19.20 3.92 21.11
N HIS A 343 18.33 3.04 20.60
CA HIS A 343 17.50 2.18 21.42
C HIS A 343 18.01 0.73 21.39
N THR A 344 17.97 0.06 22.54
CA THR A 344 18.14 -1.40 22.62
C THR A 344 16.78 -2.07 22.45
N ILE A 345 16.63 -2.83 21.37
CA ILE A 345 15.40 -3.55 21.04
C ILE A 345 15.58 -5.03 21.39
N GLU A 346 14.73 -5.53 22.27
CA GLU A 346 14.80 -6.91 22.75
C GLU A 346 13.43 -7.60 22.55
N ILE A 347 13.42 -8.75 21.87
CA ILE A 347 12.21 -9.55 21.64
C ILE A 347 12.35 -10.89 22.36
N LYS A 348 11.39 -11.17 23.25
CA LYS A 348 11.35 -12.36 24.11
C LYS A 348 10.17 -13.24 23.76
N VAL A 349 10.36 -14.55 23.89
CA VAL A 349 9.25 -15.50 23.90
C VAL A 349 8.86 -15.77 25.35
N PRO A 350 7.59 -15.60 25.74
CA PRO A 350 7.12 -16.02 27.06
C PRO A 350 7.33 -17.51 27.29
N GLU A 351 7.63 -17.92 28.53
CA GLU A 351 7.86 -19.34 28.87
C GLU A 351 6.66 -20.23 28.49
N CYS A 352 5.43 -19.71 28.62
CA CYS A 352 4.21 -20.43 28.25
C CYS A 352 4.10 -20.75 26.74
N ASP A 353 4.88 -20.07 25.90
CA ASP A 353 4.94 -20.23 24.45
C ASP A 353 6.29 -20.81 23.96
N ALA A 354 7.10 -21.40 24.86
CA ALA A 354 8.39 -22.00 24.50
C ALA A 354 8.27 -23.04 23.36
N GLU A 355 7.19 -23.82 23.35
CA GLU A 355 6.88 -24.86 22.36
C GLU A 355 6.08 -24.35 21.15
N LYS A 356 5.96 -23.02 20.98
CA LYS A 356 5.25 -22.41 19.85
C LYS A 356 6.20 -21.74 18.86
N GLU A 357 5.75 -21.64 17.62
CA GLU A 357 6.46 -20.93 16.57
C GLU A 357 6.09 -19.44 16.54
N PHE A 358 7.02 -18.61 16.08
CA PHE A 358 6.75 -17.20 15.79
C PHE A 358 7.58 -16.75 14.59
N THR A 359 7.02 -15.87 13.76
CA THR A 359 7.70 -15.35 12.56
C THR A 359 7.73 -13.84 12.58
N ILE A 360 8.94 -13.28 12.60
CA ILE A 360 9.21 -11.86 12.39
C ILE A 360 9.48 -11.68 10.90
N LEU A 361 8.69 -10.83 10.25
CA LEU A 361 8.78 -10.56 8.81
C LEU A 361 9.70 -9.38 8.49
N GLY A 362 9.98 -8.53 9.47
CA GLY A 362 10.83 -7.37 9.32
C GLY A 362 10.45 -6.26 10.30
N PHE A 363 11.08 -5.12 10.10
CA PHE A 363 10.81 -3.88 10.84
C PHE A 363 10.73 -2.71 9.86
N GLY A 364 10.07 -1.64 10.29
CA GLY A 364 10.13 -0.34 9.64
C GLY A 364 10.65 0.67 10.64
N TYR A 365 11.60 1.53 10.26
CA TYR A 365 12.11 2.54 11.19
C TYR A 365 12.39 3.87 10.51
N CYS A 366 12.36 4.95 11.29
CA CYS A 366 12.74 6.30 10.87
C CYS A 366 13.92 6.79 11.71
N SER A 367 15.02 7.21 11.08
CA SER A 367 16.25 7.63 11.75
C SER A 367 16.44 9.15 11.85
N LEU A 368 15.70 9.94 11.08
CA LEU A 368 15.77 11.42 11.04
C LEU A 368 14.40 12.08 10.89
#